data_AF-A0A655XKV6-F1
#
_entry.id   AF-A0A655XKV6-F1
#
_cell.length_a   1.000
_cell.length_b   1.000
_cell.length_c   1.000
_cell.angle_alpha   90.00
_cell.angle_beta   90.00
_cell.angle_gamma   90.00
#
_symmetry.space_group_name_H-M   'P 1'
#
loop_
_entity.id
_entity.type
_entity.pdbx_description
1 polymer ?
#
loop_
_entity_poly.entity_id
_entity_poly.type
_entity_poly.pdbx_seq_one_letter_code
_entity_poly.pdbx_strand_id
1 'polypeptide(L)'
;MTYSDIPLLIQPAPSIKEQLTQIWPESSNAERRLQALGMDAYRLMVELPQMKIVEGYTIDGQTGVLSIDEQCVVQREISWAEHGVR
;
A
#
# COMPACT_ATOMS: atom_id res chain seq x y z
N MET A 1 20.33 -0.49 10.22
CA MET A 1 19.17 -1.32 10.60
C MET A 1 18.18 -1.23 9.46
N THR A 2 17.78 -2.35 8.89
CA THR A 2 16.75 -2.41 7.84
C THR A 2 15.42 -2.63 8.53
N TYR A 3 14.42 -1.79 8.24
CA TYR A 3 13.07 -1.93 8.76
C TYR A 3 12.11 -2.02 7.57
N SER A 4 11.10 -2.88 7.69
CA SER A 4 10.06 -3.08 6.67
C SER A 4 8.70 -2.80 7.28
N ASP A 5 7.92 -1.98 6.58
CA ASP A 5 6.55 -1.60 6.89
C ASP A 5 5.85 -1.21 5.57
N ILE A 6 4.59 -0.81 5.62
CA ILE A 6 3.84 -0.45 4.42
C ILE A 6 4.41 0.81 3.73
N PRO A 7 4.32 0.92 2.38
CA PRO A 7 4.75 2.09 1.63
C PRO A 7 4.26 3.42 2.20
N LEU A 8 3.00 3.48 2.67
CA LEU A 8 2.43 4.71 3.25
C LEU A 8 3.19 5.22 4.49
N LEU A 9 3.79 4.32 5.28
CA LEU A 9 4.53 4.70 6.49
C LEU A 9 6.01 4.98 6.20
N ILE A 10 6.56 4.39 5.14
CA ILE A 10 7.98 4.54 4.77
C ILE A 10 8.18 5.82 3.96
N GLN A 11 7.53 5.91 2.79
CA GLN A 11 7.72 6.98 1.81
C GLN A 11 6.39 7.25 1.09
N PRO A 12 5.41 7.89 1.78
CA PRO A 12 4.16 8.27 1.13
C PRO A 12 4.41 9.36 0.08
N ALA A 13 3.60 9.35 -0.99
CA ALA A 13 3.59 10.47 -1.93
C ALA A 13 3.24 11.78 -1.18
N PRO A 14 3.88 12.93 -1.50
CA PRO A 14 3.68 14.18 -0.77
C PRO A 14 2.22 14.61 -0.65
N SER A 15 1.45 14.48 -1.74
CA SER A 15 0.02 14.81 -1.78
C SER A 15 -0.82 13.97 -0.82
N ILE A 16 -0.53 12.66 -0.71
CA ILE A 16 -1.23 11.77 0.22
C ILE A 16 -0.85 12.10 1.65
N LYS A 17 0.43 12.36 1.92
CA LYS A 17 0.88 12.78 3.25
C LYS A 17 0.16 14.04 3.72
N GLU A 18 0.08 15.06 2.85
CA GLU A 18 -0.63 16.32 3.15
C GLU A 18 -2.11 16.09 3.44
N GLN A 19 -2.81 15.31 2.62
CA GLN A 19 -4.22 14.98 2.83
C GLN A 19 -4.45 14.24 4.15
N LEU A 20 -3.61 13.24 4.46
CA LEU A 20 -3.74 12.48 5.71
C LEU A 20 -3.50 13.36 6.94
N THR A 21 -2.52 14.27 6.90
CA THR A 21 -2.29 15.22 7.98
C THR A 21 -3.45 16.21 8.13
N GLN A 22 -4.11 16.61 7.05
CA GLN A 22 -5.26 17.50 7.10
C GLN A 22 -6.52 16.82 7.65
N ILE A 23 -6.79 15.58 7.23
CA ILE A 23 -8.04 14.87 7.57
C ILE A 23 -7.92 14.13 8.91
N TRP A 24 -6.75 13.55 9.19
CA TRP A 24 -6.48 12.75 10.39
C TRP A 24 -5.12 13.12 11.03
N PRO A 25 -4.99 14.35 11.57
CA PRO A 25 -3.74 14.85 12.13
C PRO A 25 -3.16 13.95 13.23
N GLU A 26 -4.02 13.37 14.08
CA GLU A 26 -3.63 12.58 15.26
C GLU A 26 -3.65 11.05 15.03
N SER A 27 -3.62 10.61 13.77
CA SER A 27 -3.67 9.17 13.45
C SER A 27 -2.40 8.42 13.86
N SER A 28 -2.57 7.38 14.66
CA SER A 28 -1.53 6.41 15.01
C SER A 28 -1.07 5.60 13.78
N ASN A 29 0.10 4.98 13.87
CA ASN A 29 0.58 4.09 12.80
C ASN A 29 -0.36 2.90 12.55
N ALA A 30 -1.05 2.40 13.57
CA ALA A 30 -2.03 1.33 13.40
C ALA A 30 -3.22 1.80 12.54
N GLU A 31 -3.75 2.99 12.83
CA GLU A 31 -4.83 3.60 12.04
C GLU A 31 -4.39 3.92 10.62
N ARG A 32 -3.15 4.41 10.43
CA ARG A 32 -2.58 4.65 9.10
C ARG A 32 -2.50 3.38 8.25
N ARG A 33 -2.20 2.23 8.85
CA ARG A 33 -2.22 0.95 8.13
C ARG A 33 -3.65 0.55 7.69
N LEU A 34 -4.66 0.86 8.50
CA LEU A 34 -6.06 0.64 8.14
C LEU A 34 -6.54 1.62 7.06
N GLN A 35 -6.10 2.88 7.12
CA GLN A 35 -6.35 3.87 6.07
C GLN A 35 -5.74 3.42 4.73
N ALA A 36 -4.48 2.97 4.74
CA ALA A 36 -3.83 2.39 3.56
C ALA A 36 -4.62 1.21 3.00
N LEU A 37 -5.08 0.30 3.87
CA LEU A 37 -5.91 -0.83 3.47
C LEU A 37 -7.23 -0.37 2.80
N GLY A 38 -7.88 0.66 3.34
CA GLY A 38 -9.10 1.21 2.75
C GLY A 38 -8.87 1.86 1.38
N MET A 39 -7.76 2.59 1.22
CA MET A 39 -7.36 3.17 -0.07
C MET A 39 -7.10 2.10 -1.12
N ASP A 40 -6.38 1.04 -0.75
CA ASP A 40 -6.09 -0.09 -1.65
C ASP A 40 -7.35 -0.89 -1.97
N ALA A 41 -8.24 -1.12 -1.00
CA ALA A 41 -9.52 -1.79 -1.24
C ALA A 41 -10.40 -1.02 -2.24
N TYR A 42 -10.46 0.31 -2.13
CA TYR A 42 -11.18 1.14 -3.08
C TYR A 42 -10.59 1.04 -4.50
N ARG A 43 -9.26 1.07 -4.63
CA ARG A 43 -8.60 0.91 -5.92
C ARG A 43 -8.84 -0.48 -6.52
N LEU A 44 -8.75 -1.53 -5.71
CA LEU A 44 -9.00 -2.91 -6.11
C LEU A 44 -10.40 -3.13 -6.69
N MET A 45 -11.41 -2.36 -6.25
CA MET A 45 -12.75 -2.40 -6.83
C MET A 45 -12.75 -2.19 -8.35
N VAL A 46 -11.80 -1.40 -8.87
CA VAL A 46 -11.66 -1.10 -10.30
C VAL A 46 -10.63 -2.02 -10.98
N GLU A 47 -9.55 -2.36 -10.29
CA GLU A 47 -8.42 -3.12 -10.88
C GLU A 47 -8.68 -4.63 -10.95
N LEU A 48 -9.43 -5.20 -10.00
CA LEU A 48 -9.60 -6.66 -9.87
C LEU A 48 -10.06 -7.37 -11.16
N PRO A 49 -11.00 -6.84 -11.97
CA PRO A 49 -11.36 -7.45 -13.25
C PRO A 49 -10.16 -7.61 -14.19
N GLN A 50 -9.28 -6.61 -14.25
CA GLN A 50 -8.07 -6.65 -15.08
C GLN A 50 -7.02 -7.60 -14.50
N MET A 51 -6.86 -7.60 -13.18
CA MET A 51 -5.96 -8.52 -12.47
C MET A 51 -6.29 -10.00 -12.74
N LYS A 52 -7.58 -10.33 -12.95
CA LYS A 52 -8.03 -11.70 -13.25
C LYS A 52 -7.70 -12.19 -14.65
N ILE A 53 -7.53 -11.27 -15.60
CA ILE A 53 -7.33 -11.61 -17.02
C ILE A 53 -5.88 -11.46 -17.45
N VAL A 54 -5.10 -10.63 -16.76
CA VAL A 54 -3.68 -10.40 -17.07
C VAL A 54 -2.82 -11.12 -16.02
N GLU A 55 -2.15 -12.19 -16.45
CA GLU A 55 -1.20 -12.91 -15.61
C GLU A 55 -0.04 -12.01 -15.16
N GLY A 56 0.34 -12.11 -13.88
CA GLY A 56 1.42 -11.31 -13.31
C GLY A 56 1.10 -9.83 -13.14
N TYR A 57 -0.18 -9.41 -13.27
CA TYR A 57 -0.56 -8.02 -13.06
C TYR A 57 -0.38 -7.61 -11.60
N THR A 58 0.33 -6.49 -11.41
CA THR A 58 0.62 -5.91 -10.10
C THR A 58 0.20 -4.46 -10.04
N ILE A 59 -0.19 -3.99 -8.86
CA ILE A 59 -0.40 -2.57 -8.59
C ILE A 59 0.44 -2.12 -7.39
N ASP A 60 1.03 -0.93 -7.49
CA ASP A 60 1.71 -0.29 -6.37
C ASP A 60 0.66 0.29 -5.41
N GLY A 61 0.35 -0.44 -4.34
CA GLY A 61 -0.58 -0.06 -3.29
C GLY A 61 0.09 0.71 -2.15
N GLN A 62 -0.72 1.31 -1.29
CA GLN A 62 -0.28 1.97 -0.07
C GLN A 62 0.13 0.96 1.02
N THR A 63 -0.34 -0.29 0.90
CA THR A 63 0.03 -1.41 1.78
C THR A 63 1.20 -2.25 1.25
N GLY A 64 1.55 -2.14 -0.04
CA GLY A 64 2.61 -2.92 -0.69
C GLY A 64 2.34 -3.07 -2.19
N VAL A 65 3.14 -3.87 -2.88
CA VAL A 65 2.81 -4.31 -4.24
C VAL A 65 1.73 -5.38 -4.14
N LEU A 66 0.60 -5.18 -4.83
CA LEU A 66 -0.57 -6.06 -4.76
C LEU A 66 -0.73 -6.86 -6.04
N SER A 67 -0.98 -8.15 -5.89
CA SER A 67 -1.34 -9.08 -6.97
C SER A 67 -2.52 -9.94 -6.52
N ILE A 68 -3.02 -10.82 -7.40
CA ILE A 68 -3.96 -11.87 -7.00
C ILE A 68 -3.40 -13.24 -7.40
N ASP A 69 -3.73 -14.26 -6.61
CA ASP A 69 -3.49 -15.65 -6.99
C ASP A 69 -4.66 -16.25 -7.78
N GLU A 70 -4.52 -17.53 -8.14
CA GLU A 70 -5.53 -18.30 -8.88
C GLU A 70 -6.88 -18.41 -8.13
N GLN A 71 -6.86 -18.27 -6.81
CA GLN A 71 -8.05 -18.27 -5.95
C GLN A 71 -8.65 -16.87 -5.79
N CYS A 72 -8.15 -15.87 -6.53
CA CYS A 72 -8.54 -14.46 -6.44
C CYS A 72 -8.29 -13.86 -5.05
N VAL A 73 -7.34 -14.40 -4.29
CA VAL A 73 -6.90 -13.82 -3.02
C VAL A 73 -5.85 -12.77 -3.29
N VAL A 74 -6.01 -11.59 -2.71
CA VAL A 74 -5.05 -10.50 -2.84
C VAL A 74 -3.78 -10.86 -2.10
N GLN A 75 -2.68 -10.95 -2.83
CA GLN A 75 -1.34 -11.15 -2.31
C GLN A 75 -0.64 -9.80 -2.19
N ARG A 76 0.26 -9.69 -1.22
CA ARG A 76 0.96 -8.44 -0.90
C ARG A 76 2.44 -8.68 -0.68
N GLU A 77 3.26 -7.98 -1.44
CA GLU A 77 4.71 -7.92 -1.25
C GLU A 77 5.09 -6.58 -0.60
N ILE A 78 5.94 -6.62 0.43
CA ILE A 78 6.42 -5.43 1.14
C ILE A 78 7.90 -5.24 0.84
N SER A 79 8.24 -4.13 0.20
CA SER A 79 9.63 -3.76 -0.09
C SER A 79 10.39 -3.44 1.20
N TRP A 80 11.62 -3.93 1.32
CA TRP A 80 12.51 -3.58 2.42
C TRP A 80 13.09 -2.18 2.18
N ALA A 81 12.95 -1.27 3.15
CA ALA A 81 13.60 0.03 3.08
C ALA A 81 14.99 -0.04 3.72
N GLU A 82 16.04 0.16 2.93
CA GLU A 82 17.39 0.38 3.44
C GLU A 82 17.56 1.84 3.84
N HIS A 83 17.70 2.10 5.15
CA HIS A 83 18.22 3.37 5.64
C HIS A 83 19.75 3.34 5.50
N GLY A 84 20.25 3.80 4.34
CA GLY A 84 21.67 3.99 4.11
C GLY A 84 22.21 5.06 5.07
N VAL A 85 23.01 4.65 6.04
CA VAL A 85 23.84 5.58 6.83
C VAL A 85 24.86 6.18 5.85
N ARG A 86 24.76 7.48 5.61
CA ARG A 86 25.87 8.29 5.10
C ARG A 86 26.27 9.27 6.18
#